data_AF-A0A0Q4QPZ6-F1
#
_entry.id   AF-A0A0Q4QPZ6-F1
#
_cell.length_a   1.000
_cell.length_b   1.000
_cell.length_c   1.000
_cell.angle_alpha   90.00
_cell.angle_beta   90.00
_cell.angle_gamma   90.00
#
_symmetry.space_group_name_H-M   'P 1'
#
loop_
_entity.id
_entity.type
_entity.pdbx_description
1 polymer ?
#
loop_
_entity_poly.entity_id
_entity_poly.type
_entity_poly.pdbx_seq_one_letter_code
_entity_poly.pdbx_strand_id
1 'polypeptide(L)'
;MNSSQPIVFIAHRDELLKQTADKMQLVWEGVSVGRVKGAHNEQDVDLIVASTQTLVRGREIVQPGLVIYDEAHHSASKGSKQVLENLGCFRLDGPPLLGITATPNRADKLALGDIFEEIVYEKKMLDLIIAGYLCDIRAKRIVVESLDLNNLKTIAGDFDQNDLGEAMTQDDVIDCVIDAYIEYGEERKTIVFAANVHHTYAIAERFNERGIAAKGIDGSLPGADRELLLKSFAANDFNILVNCMVLTEGFDEPSVSCVIMARPTKSESLYVQCIGRGIRLHPDKVDCLVLDIVGVTENHSLMTLSKLFSSNEPEVDELDGEPLELRDNESVMELQERVHSSKKEYQQHMFEVNLFTKQSIYRWIKITDRAYYISMGDKRACYILLDDEFTRSWWALFENTDKRIFPLYHEPIVIEYAQGIAENFLKSVENPLMTKEARWRKYPLSQGQKEQLTRYEIAYDHSWTKGEAADALDMLFGKRDAHNVISRFDPEFYRNMMSNPHIREKVTTQLILIQKNIKR
;
A
#
# COMPACT_ATOMS: atom_id res chain seq x y z
N MET A 1 -0.86 17.91 -23.42
CA MET A 1 0.49 17.33 -23.58
C MET A 1 0.78 17.28 -25.07
N ASN A 2 1.86 17.90 -25.53
CA ASN A 2 2.34 17.68 -26.91
C ASN A 2 2.78 16.22 -27.01
N SER A 3 2.11 15.41 -27.84
CA SER A 3 2.39 13.96 -27.96
C SER A 3 3.72 13.66 -28.68
N SER A 4 4.59 14.66 -28.84
CA SER A 4 5.87 14.57 -29.56
C SER A 4 7.08 14.81 -28.66
N GLN A 5 6.88 15.07 -27.36
CA GLN A 5 7.97 15.32 -26.41
C GLN A 5 8.12 14.11 -25.48
N PRO A 6 9.36 13.71 -25.16
CA PRO A 6 9.61 12.54 -24.33
C PRO A 6 9.23 12.78 -22.87
N ILE A 7 8.99 11.68 -22.16
CA ILE A 7 8.95 11.66 -20.70
C ILE A 7 10.38 11.51 -20.19
N VAL A 8 10.79 12.32 -19.21
CA VAL A 8 12.09 12.17 -18.55
C VAL A 8 11.87 11.63 -17.14
N PHE A 9 12.34 10.40 -16.89
CA PHE A 9 12.32 9.76 -15.59
C PHE A 9 13.70 9.87 -14.94
N ILE A 10 13.80 10.57 -13.83
CA ILE A 10 15.03 10.84 -13.10
C ILE A 10 15.10 9.90 -11.89
N ALA A 11 16.22 9.19 -11.77
CA ALA A 11 16.54 8.40 -10.58
C ALA A 11 17.99 8.65 -10.13
N HIS A 12 18.26 8.52 -8.84
CA HIS A 12 19.56 8.76 -8.22
C HIS A 12 20.49 7.54 -8.26
N ARG A 13 19.96 6.31 -8.41
CA ARG A 13 20.74 5.07 -8.48
C ARG A 13 20.68 4.38 -9.83
N ASP A 14 21.79 3.75 -10.18
CA ASP A 14 21.98 3.12 -11.47
C ASP A 14 21.12 1.88 -11.70
N GLU A 15 20.90 1.12 -10.63
CA GLU A 15 20.07 -0.08 -10.59
C GLU A 15 18.59 0.28 -10.83
N LEU A 16 18.12 1.40 -10.26
CA LEU A 16 16.77 1.91 -10.45
C LEU A 16 16.51 2.29 -11.91
N LEU A 17 17.49 2.88 -12.60
CA LEU A 17 17.34 3.23 -14.03
C LEU A 17 17.00 1.99 -14.88
N LYS A 18 17.69 0.87 -14.63
CA LYS A 18 17.44 -0.38 -15.36
C LYS A 18 16.07 -0.95 -15.00
N GLN A 19 15.76 -1.05 -13.71
CA GLN A 19 14.47 -1.56 -13.23
C GLN A 19 13.29 -0.76 -13.77
N THR A 20 13.40 0.58 -13.81
CA THR A 20 12.36 1.45 -14.36
C THR A 20 12.18 1.20 -15.86
N ALA A 21 13.27 1.11 -16.62
CA ALA A 21 13.20 0.81 -18.05
C ALA A 21 12.49 -0.54 -18.31
N ASP A 22 12.93 -1.59 -17.61
CA ASP A 22 12.36 -2.94 -17.73
C ASP A 22 10.86 -2.94 -17.36
N LYS A 23 10.48 -2.29 -16.25
CA LYS A 23 9.07 -2.20 -15.80
C LYS A 23 8.19 -1.40 -16.76
N MET A 24 8.70 -0.30 -17.32
CA MET A 24 7.94 0.51 -18.26
C MET A 24 7.67 -0.25 -19.56
N GLN A 25 8.63 -1.02 -20.06
CA GLN A 25 8.43 -1.88 -21.22
C GLN A 25 7.39 -2.99 -20.99
N LEU A 26 7.22 -3.46 -19.75
CA LEU A 26 6.20 -4.45 -19.41
C LEU A 26 4.78 -3.87 -19.42
N VAL A 27 4.60 -2.60 -19.07
CA VAL A 27 3.27 -1.98 -18.91
C VAL A 27 2.87 -1.07 -20.07
N TRP A 28 3.85 -0.52 -20.80
CA TRP A 28 3.65 0.35 -21.94
C TRP A 28 4.14 -0.35 -23.21
N GLU A 29 3.22 -1.07 -23.85
CA GLU A 29 3.51 -1.81 -25.08
C GLU A 29 4.04 -0.89 -26.19
N GLY A 30 5.19 -1.25 -26.76
CA GLY A 30 5.82 -0.52 -27.86
C GLY A 30 6.59 0.74 -27.47
N VAL A 31 6.74 1.05 -26.18
CA VAL A 31 7.53 2.22 -25.73
C VAL A 31 9.00 2.09 -26.11
N SER A 32 9.55 3.12 -26.73
CA SER A 32 11.00 3.25 -26.90
C SER A 32 11.60 3.88 -25.64
N VAL A 33 12.63 3.23 -25.07
CA VAL A 33 13.29 3.68 -23.84
C VAL A 33 14.76 3.94 -24.11
N GLY A 34 15.22 5.14 -23.76
CA GLY A 34 16.60 5.57 -23.91
C GLY A 34 17.24 5.85 -22.56
N ARG A 35 18.53 5.54 -22.43
CA ARG A 35 19.29 5.78 -21.19
C ARG A 35 20.21 6.99 -21.32
N VAL A 36 20.15 7.87 -20.31
CA VAL A 36 21.12 8.97 -20.16
C VAL A 36 21.91 8.80 -18.87
N LYS A 37 23.13 8.27 -19.01
CA LYS A 37 24.04 7.99 -17.90
C LYS A 37 25.49 7.95 -18.37
N GLY A 38 26.34 8.79 -17.78
CA GLY A 38 27.77 8.81 -18.12
C GLY A 38 27.98 9.06 -19.62
N ALA A 39 28.51 8.06 -20.33
CA ALA A 39 28.71 8.11 -21.78
C ALA A 39 27.43 7.79 -22.59
N HIS A 40 26.45 7.08 -22.01
CA HIS A 40 25.18 6.77 -22.67
C HIS A 40 24.31 8.03 -22.76
N ASN A 41 23.74 8.27 -23.94
CA ASN A 41 22.96 9.47 -24.23
C ASN A 41 21.88 9.24 -25.30
N GLU A 42 20.97 8.30 -25.06
CA GLU A 42 19.87 7.99 -25.96
C GLU A 42 18.65 8.85 -25.60
N GLN A 43 18.27 9.77 -26.49
CA GLN A 43 17.22 10.76 -26.22
C GLN A 43 16.11 10.82 -27.29
N ASP A 44 16.30 10.17 -28.44
CA ASP A 44 15.28 10.07 -29.51
C ASP A 44 14.36 8.87 -29.26
N VAL A 45 13.56 8.98 -28.20
CA VAL A 45 12.75 7.90 -27.61
C VAL A 45 11.51 8.48 -26.92
N ASP A 46 10.54 7.65 -26.57
CA ASP A 46 9.33 8.05 -25.84
C ASP A 46 9.62 8.32 -24.36
N LEU A 47 10.52 7.51 -23.76
CA LEU A 47 10.90 7.58 -22.35
C LEU A 47 12.43 7.66 -22.20
N ILE A 48 12.91 8.72 -21.57
CA ILE A 48 14.31 8.89 -21.21
C ILE A 48 14.48 8.58 -19.72
N VAL A 49 15.30 7.59 -19.39
CA VAL A 49 15.64 7.25 -18.02
C VAL A 49 17.04 7.80 -17.71
N ALA A 50 17.10 8.81 -16.83
CA ALA A 50 18.29 9.64 -16.61
C ALA A 50 18.78 9.60 -15.16
N SER A 51 20.11 9.51 -14.99
CA SER A 51 20.76 9.61 -13.67
C SER A 51 20.83 11.06 -13.19
N THR A 52 20.37 11.35 -11.97
CA THR A 52 20.53 12.68 -11.33
C THR A 52 21.98 13.16 -11.39
N GLN A 53 22.95 12.29 -11.09
CA GLN A 53 24.38 12.65 -11.11
C GLN A 53 24.87 13.07 -12.50
N THR A 54 24.37 12.42 -13.55
CA THR A 54 24.72 12.77 -14.94
C THR A 54 24.16 14.13 -15.32
N LEU A 55 22.93 14.44 -14.89
CA LEU A 55 22.29 15.73 -15.14
C LEU A 55 22.96 16.87 -14.35
N VAL A 56 23.33 16.63 -13.08
CA VAL A 56 24.06 17.61 -12.25
C VAL A 56 25.41 17.98 -12.86
N ARG A 57 26.06 17.06 -13.60
CA ARG A 57 27.32 17.32 -14.32
C ARG A 57 27.13 18.16 -15.60
N GLY A 58 25.91 18.62 -15.89
CA GLY A 58 25.61 19.50 -17.01
C GLY A 58 25.22 18.78 -18.30
N ARG A 59 24.78 17.51 -18.23
CA ARG A 59 24.23 16.82 -19.41
C ARG A 59 22.95 17.52 -19.87
N GLU A 60 22.96 17.99 -21.11
CA GLU A 60 21.77 18.54 -21.75
C GLU A 60 20.77 17.42 -22.11
N ILE A 61 19.49 17.71 -21.88
CA ILE A 61 18.36 16.82 -22.15
C ILE A 61 17.39 17.56 -23.07
N VAL A 62 16.85 16.86 -24.06
CA VAL A 62 15.76 17.35 -24.93
C VAL A 62 14.57 17.80 -24.09
N GLN A 63 13.86 18.84 -24.53
CA GLN A 63 12.76 19.41 -23.76
C GLN A 63 11.66 18.37 -23.49
N PRO A 64 11.41 17.98 -22.22
CA PRO A 64 10.46 16.94 -21.92
C PRO A 64 9.02 17.46 -21.98
N GLY A 65 8.08 16.53 -22.17
CA GLY A 65 6.64 16.78 -22.01
C GLY A 65 6.13 16.48 -20.59
N LEU A 66 6.90 15.72 -19.81
CA LEU A 66 6.68 15.39 -18.40
C LEU A 66 8.02 15.03 -17.76
N VAL A 67 8.26 15.49 -16.54
CA VAL A 67 9.38 15.05 -15.70
C VAL A 67 8.85 14.22 -14.54
N ILE A 68 9.37 13.02 -14.38
CA ILE A 68 9.11 12.15 -13.23
C ILE A 68 10.39 12.06 -12.41
N TYR A 69 10.31 12.33 -11.11
CA TYR A 69 11.45 12.27 -10.21
C TYR A 69 11.20 11.19 -9.14
N ASP A 70 11.98 10.12 -9.20
CA ASP A 70 11.96 9.02 -8.23
C ASP A 70 12.76 9.37 -6.98
N GLU A 71 12.34 8.82 -5.84
CA GLU A 71 12.77 9.26 -4.50
C GLU A 71 12.77 10.80 -4.37
N ALA A 72 11.61 11.39 -4.63
CA ALA A 72 11.40 12.83 -4.70
C ALA A 72 11.93 13.59 -3.48
N HIS A 73 12.04 12.95 -2.31
CA HIS A 73 12.63 13.55 -1.10
C HIS A 73 14.10 14.01 -1.30
N HIS A 74 14.83 13.47 -2.29
CA HIS A 74 16.16 13.92 -2.68
C HIS A 74 16.18 15.14 -3.62
N SER A 75 15.04 15.56 -4.15
CA SER A 75 14.94 16.69 -5.09
C SER A 75 15.32 18.04 -4.46
N ALA A 76 15.19 18.17 -3.13
CA ALA A 76 15.51 19.37 -2.36
C ALA A 76 17.01 19.70 -2.32
N SER A 77 17.88 18.76 -2.70
CA SER A 77 19.32 19.02 -2.77
C SER A 77 19.63 20.11 -3.81
N LYS A 78 20.64 20.95 -3.54
CA LYS A 78 21.03 22.06 -4.43
C LYS A 78 21.27 21.59 -5.87
N GLY A 79 21.91 20.44 -6.05
CA GLY A 79 22.18 19.88 -7.38
C GLY A 79 20.90 19.41 -8.08
N SER A 80 20.05 18.66 -7.37
CA SER A 80 18.78 18.16 -7.92
C SER A 80 17.82 19.31 -8.30
N LYS A 81 17.72 20.33 -7.45
CA LYS A 81 16.93 21.53 -7.72
C LYS A 81 17.40 22.26 -8.98
N GLN A 82 18.72 22.41 -9.16
CA GLN A 82 19.28 23.02 -10.38
C GLN A 82 18.92 22.22 -11.64
N VAL A 83 18.91 20.88 -11.56
CA VAL A 83 18.48 20.03 -12.68
C VAL A 83 17.03 20.30 -13.05
N LEU A 84 16.13 20.37 -12.06
CA LEU A 84 14.71 20.68 -12.27
C LEU A 84 14.50 22.08 -12.86
N GLU A 85 15.26 23.08 -12.38
CA GLU A 85 15.28 24.44 -12.94
C GLU A 85 15.71 24.45 -14.41
N ASN A 86 16.77 23.70 -14.74
CA ASN A 86 17.31 23.61 -16.10
C ASN A 86 16.34 22.93 -17.07
N LEU A 87 15.59 21.92 -16.60
CA LEU A 87 14.51 21.28 -17.36
C LEU A 87 13.27 22.18 -17.51
N GLY A 88 13.24 23.31 -16.79
CA GLY A 88 12.16 24.28 -16.86
C GLY A 88 10.93 23.91 -16.02
N CYS A 89 11.05 22.97 -15.07
CA CYS A 89 9.89 22.45 -14.30
C CYS A 89 9.16 23.53 -13.48
N PHE A 90 9.83 24.65 -13.18
CA PHE A 90 9.26 25.76 -12.40
C PHE A 90 8.78 26.93 -13.27
N ARG A 91 8.75 26.77 -14.60
CA ARG A 91 8.23 27.77 -15.53
C ARG A 91 6.74 27.53 -15.78
N LEU A 92 5.97 28.60 -15.97
CA LEU A 92 4.52 28.52 -16.26
C LEU A 92 4.19 27.72 -17.53
N ASP A 93 5.09 27.77 -18.52
CA ASP A 93 5.02 27.04 -19.79
C ASP A 93 5.94 25.81 -19.81
N GLY A 94 6.48 25.44 -18.65
CA GLY A 94 7.37 24.31 -18.45
C GLY A 94 6.66 22.95 -18.43
N PRO A 95 7.43 21.85 -18.44
CA PRO A 95 6.88 20.52 -18.28
C PRO A 95 6.31 20.33 -16.87
N PRO A 96 5.19 19.61 -16.71
CA PRO A 96 4.74 19.17 -15.40
C PRO A 96 5.80 18.30 -14.72
N LEU A 97 5.86 18.39 -13.39
CA LEU A 97 6.78 17.64 -12.53
C LEU A 97 5.97 16.71 -11.61
N LEU A 98 6.25 15.41 -11.70
CA LEU A 98 5.67 14.39 -10.83
C LEU A 98 6.76 13.79 -9.94
N GLY A 99 6.58 13.88 -8.62
CA GLY A 99 7.46 13.26 -7.63
C GLY A 99 6.89 11.94 -7.12
N ILE A 100 7.72 10.91 -7.04
CA ILE A 100 7.37 9.63 -6.43
C ILE A 100 8.29 9.40 -5.23
N THR A 101 7.73 9.11 -4.06
CA THR A 101 8.50 8.80 -2.84
C THR A 101 7.69 7.88 -1.95
N ALA A 102 8.35 6.92 -1.31
CA ALA A 102 7.72 6.08 -0.30
C ALA A 102 7.59 6.80 1.06
N THR A 103 8.28 7.93 1.26
CA THR A 103 8.47 8.52 2.59
C THR A 103 8.35 10.05 2.55
N PRO A 104 7.13 10.61 2.46
CA PRO A 104 6.91 12.04 2.60
C PRO A 104 6.87 12.41 4.10
N ASN A 105 8.01 12.43 4.81
CA ASN A 105 8.04 12.76 6.25
C ASN A 105 7.80 14.25 6.50
N ARG A 106 7.39 14.70 7.69
CA ARG A 106 7.09 16.13 7.97
C ARG A 106 8.26 17.09 7.71
N ALA A 107 9.49 16.68 8.00
CA ALA A 107 10.69 17.44 7.68
C ALA A 107 10.91 17.52 6.16
N ASP A 108 10.72 16.39 5.47
CA ASP A 108 10.80 16.31 4.01
C ASP A 108 9.61 17.00 3.34
N LYS A 109 8.40 17.04 3.93
CA LYS A 109 7.21 17.72 3.39
C LYS A 109 7.42 19.22 3.35
N LEU A 110 8.14 19.80 4.31
CA LEU A 110 8.55 21.21 4.26
C LEU A 110 9.53 21.43 3.10
N ALA A 111 10.56 20.59 2.97
CA ALA A 111 11.56 20.72 1.90
C ALA A 111 11.02 20.35 0.50
N LEU A 112 10.11 19.39 0.42
CA LEU A 112 9.37 18.98 -0.77
C LEU A 112 8.35 20.05 -1.14
N GLY A 113 7.74 20.73 -0.16
CA GLY A 113 6.82 21.83 -0.39
C GLY A 113 7.46 23.02 -1.13
N ASP A 114 8.78 23.14 -1.08
CA ASP A 114 9.54 24.13 -1.86
C ASP A 114 9.73 23.73 -3.35
N ILE A 115 9.38 22.48 -3.72
CA ILE A 115 9.59 21.91 -5.07
C ILE A 115 8.27 21.42 -5.69
N PHE A 116 7.42 20.78 -4.89
CA PHE A 116 6.16 20.20 -5.28
C PHE A 116 5.02 20.93 -4.58
N GLU A 117 4.00 21.29 -5.36
CA GLU A 117 2.89 22.13 -4.88
C GLU A 117 1.93 21.35 -3.97
N GLU A 118 1.67 20.09 -4.28
CA GLU A 118 0.70 19.26 -3.56
C GLU A 118 1.01 17.76 -3.62
N ILE A 119 0.54 17.02 -2.63
CA ILE A 119 0.47 15.56 -2.66
C ILE A 119 -0.86 15.18 -3.31
N VAL A 120 -0.81 14.80 -4.60
CA VAL A 120 -2.01 14.45 -5.38
C VAL A 120 -2.57 13.06 -5.06
N TYR A 121 -1.74 12.17 -4.50
CA TYR A 121 -2.12 10.80 -4.16
C TYR A 121 -1.19 10.23 -3.07
N GLU A 122 -1.76 9.52 -2.11
CA GLU A 122 -1.02 8.80 -1.07
C GLU A 122 -1.69 7.45 -0.81
N LYS A 123 -0.87 6.40 -0.65
CA LYS A 123 -1.34 5.08 -0.24
C LYS A 123 -0.36 4.51 0.78
N LYS A 124 -0.85 4.13 1.96
CA LYS A 124 0.02 3.65 3.05
C LYS A 124 0.42 2.20 2.83
N MET A 125 1.49 1.77 3.48
CA MET A 125 1.95 0.37 3.44
C MET A 125 0.82 -0.60 3.82
N LEU A 126 0.07 -0.29 4.89
CA LEU A 126 -1.07 -1.09 5.32
C LEU A 126 -2.15 -1.21 4.23
N ASP A 127 -2.45 -0.12 3.50
CA ASP A 127 -3.43 -0.15 2.42
C ASP A 127 -2.97 -1.03 1.25
N LEU A 128 -1.65 -1.11 1.02
CA LEU A 128 -1.05 -1.95 -0.01
C LEU A 128 -1.03 -3.43 0.36
N ILE A 129 -0.78 -3.76 1.64
CA ILE A 129 -0.87 -5.12 2.17
C ILE A 129 -2.31 -5.62 2.10
N ILE A 130 -3.27 -4.83 2.61
CA ILE A 130 -4.70 -5.18 2.61
C ILE A 130 -5.22 -5.39 1.18
N ALA A 131 -4.80 -4.55 0.23
CA ALA A 131 -5.19 -4.68 -1.16
C ALA A 131 -4.42 -5.76 -1.93
N GLY A 132 -3.56 -6.54 -1.26
CA GLY A 132 -2.80 -7.64 -1.86
C GLY A 132 -1.70 -7.21 -2.83
N TYR A 133 -1.28 -5.94 -2.81
CA TYR A 133 -0.15 -5.45 -3.60
C TYR A 133 1.20 -5.71 -2.91
N LEU A 134 1.19 -6.00 -1.61
CA LEU A 134 2.33 -6.41 -0.79
C LEU A 134 1.96 -7.67 -0.01
N CYS A 135 2.94 -8.50 0.35
CA CYS A 135 2.69 -9.69 1.16
C CYS A 135 2.43 -9.29 2.63
N ASP A 136 1.82 -10.22 3.39
CA ASP A 136 1.56 -10.00 4.81
C ASP A 136 2.86 -9.88 5.62
N ILE A 137 2.77 -9.24 6.79
CA ILE A 137 3.90 -8.99 7.69
C ILE A 137 3.63 -9.66 9.04
N ARG A 138 4.61 -10.45 9.51
CA ARG A 138 4.69 -10.91 10.89
C ARG A 138 5.86 -10.22 11.57
N ALA A 139 5.72 -9.80 12.82
CA ALA A 139 6.81 -9.14 13.53
C ALA A 139 7.13 -9.83 14.85
N LYS A 140 8.41 -9.73 15.22
CA LYS A 140 8.93 -10.07 16.53
C LYS A 140 9.83 -8.96 17.02
N ARG A 141 9.56 -8.47 18.22
CA ARG A 141 10.42 -7.51 18.89
C ARG A 141 11.36 -8.28 19.80
N ILE A 142 12.65 -8.21 19.53
CA ILE A 142 13.68 -8.88 20.30
C ILE A 142 14.34 -7.82 21.19
N VAL A 143 14.06 -7.88 22.49
CA VAL A 143 14.61 -6.94 23.46
C VAL A 143 15.93 -7.49 23.99
N VAL A 144 17.00 -6.74 23.74
CA VAL A 144 18.34 -7.03 24.26
C VAL A 144 18.54 -6.21 25.53
N GLU A 145 18.47 -6.87 26.69
CA GLU A 145 18.51 -6.20 28.01
C GLU A 145 19.82 -5.44 28.26
N SER A 146 20.93 -5.94 27.73
CA SER A 146 22.26 -5.34 27.85
C SER A 146 22.47 -4.11 26.95
N LEU A 147 21.62 -3.91 25.95
CA LEU A 147 21.75 -2.83 24.97
C LEU A 147 21.06 -1.56 25.47
N ASP A 148 21.83 -0.61 26.02
CA ASP A 148 21.34 0.72 26.38
C ASP A 148 21.53 1.72 25.23
N LEU A 149 20.41 2.22 24.70
CA LEU A 149 20.41 3.19 23.59
C LEU A 149 20.23 4.64 24.06
N ASN A 150 20.01 4.88 25.36
CA ASN A 150 19.63 6.21 25.86
C ASN A 150 20.76 7.24 25.77
N ASN A 151 22.01 6.78 25.85
CA ASN A 151 23.20 7.64 25.87
C ASN A 151 23.83 7.85 24.48
N LEU A 152 23.24 7.30 23.42
CA LEU A 152 23.77 7.42 22.06
C LEU A 152 23.49 8.80 21.47
N LYS A 153 24.49 9.38 20.81
CA LYS A 153 24.35 10.65 20.11
C LYS A 153 23.35 10.52 18.96
N THR A 154 22.65 11.61 18.67
CA THR A 154 21.73 11.72 17.53
C THR A 154 22.27 12.77 16.56
N ILE A 155 22.41 12.41 15.29
CA ILE A 155 22.84 13.28 14.19
C ILE A 155 21.75 13.27 13.12
N ALA A 156 21.33 14.46 12.67
CA ALA A 156 20.30 14.62 11.64
C ALA A 156 18.99 13.85 11.90
N GLY A 157 18.62 13.68 13.17
CA GLY A 157 17.38 13.01 13.58
C GLY A 157 17.46 11.49 13.75
N ASP A 158 18.61 10.86 13.49
CA ASP A 158 18.85 9.43 13.77
C ASP A 158 20.11 9.23 14.63
N PHE A 159 20.39 8.02 15.11
CA PHE A 159 21.60 7.77 15.90
C PHE A 159 22.88 7.98 15.09
N ASP A 160 23.94 8.42 15.79
CA ASP A 160 25.29 8.40 15.23
C ASP A 160 25.69 6.96 14.84
N GLN A 161 26.22 6.80 13.63
CA GLN A 161 26.48 5.49 13.07
C GLN A 161 27.62 4.75 13.79
N ASN A 162 28.62 5.47 14.31
CA ASN A 162 29.74 4.87 15.01
C ASN A 162 29.34 4.48 16.42
N ASP A 163 28.73 5.40 17.17
CA ASP A 163 28.26 5.14 18.54
C ASP A 163 27.24 3.97 18.55
N LEU A 164 26.30 3.94 17.60
CA LEU A 164 25.36 2.81 17.46
C LEU A 164 26.07 1.51 17.05
N GLY A 165 27.03 1.60 16.13
CA GLY A 165 27.79 0.45 15.68
C GLY A 165 28.56 -0.23 16.80
N GLU A 166 29.21 0.53 17.68
CA GLU A 166 29.91 0.01 18.86
C GLU A 166 28.95 -0.71 19.82
N ALA A 167 27.80 -0.11 20.12
CA ALA A 167 26.80 -0.72 20.98
C ALA A 167 26.24 -2.03 20.40
N MET A 168 25.98 -2.06 19.09
CA MET A 168 25.39 -3.22 18.43
C MET A 168 26.39 -4.35 18.15
N THR A 169 27.70 -4.09 18.19
CA THR A 169 28.75 -5.10 17.91
C THR A 169 29.16 -5.89 19.17
N GLN A 170 28.50 -5.68 20.30
CA GLN A 170 28.73 -6.49 21.50
C GLN A 170 28.32 -7.95 21.25
N ASP A 171 29.11 -8.89 21.76
CA ASP A 171 28.96 -10.33 21.45
C ASP A 171 27.57 -10.87 21.79
N ASP A 172 27.02 -10.46 22.93
CA ASP A 172 25.70 -10.84 23.41
C ASP A 172 24.57 -10.24 22.57
N VAL A 173 24.74 -9.01 22.06
CA VAL A 173 23.80 -8.39 21.12
C VAL A 173 23.78 -9.18 19.81
N ILE A 174 24.95 -9.47 19.25
CA ILE A 174 25.06 -10.26 18.01
C ILE A 174 24.47 -11.65 18.22
N ASP A 175 24.83 -12.34 19.31
CA ASP A 175 24.28 -13.67 19.62
C ASP A 175 22.75 -13.63 19.70
N CYS A 176 22.17 -12.59 20.31
CA CYS A 176 20.72 -12.41 20.35
C CYS A 176 20.10 -12.26 18.95
N VAL A 177 20.77 -11.55 18.03
CA VAL A 177 20.34 -11.46 16.62
C VAL A 177 20.31 -12.84 15.97
N ILE A 178 21.36 -13.65 16.17
CA ILE A 178 21.47 -14.97 15.55
C ILE A 178 20.47 -15.95 16.16
N ASP A 179 20.35 -15.96 17.48
CA ASP A 179 19.44 -16.84 18.21
C ASP A 179 17.97 -16.52 17.84
N ALA A 180 17.61 -15.24 17.67
CA ALA A 180 16.29 -14.85 17.16
C ALA A 180 16.03 -15.34 15.73
N TYR A 181 17.05 -15.32 14.85
CA TYR A 181 16.91 -15.90 13.52
C TYR A 181 16.68 -17.41 13.60
N ILE A 182 17.46 -18.13 14.41
CA ILE A 182 17.34 -19.58 14.57
C ILE A 182 15.95 -19.94 15.13
N GLU A 183 15.43 -19.17 16.08
CA GLU A 183 14.15 -19.46 16.72
C GLU A 183 12.94 -19.20 15.80
N TYR A 184 12.96 -18.11 15.02
CA TYR A 184 11.77 -17.63 14.31
C TYR A 184 11.91 -17.61 12.78
N GLY A 185 13.13 -17.42 12.29
CA GLY A 185 13.42 -17.13 10.89
C GLY A 185 14.13 -18.24 10.12
N GLU A 186 14.37 -19.40 10.75
CA GLU A 186 15.11 -20.50 10.14
C GLU A 186 14.57 -20.87 8.75
N GLU A 187 15.47 -21.21 7.82
CA GLU A 187 15.20 -21.51 6.41
C GLU A 187 14.70 -20.34 5.54
N ARG A 188 14.31 -19.20 6.14
CA ARG A 188 13.89 -18.02 5.38
C ARG A 188 15.09 -17.33 4.75
N LYS A 189 14.92 -16.89 3.50
CA LYS A 189 15.87 -16.02 2.82
C LYS A 189 15.80 -14.62 3.43
N THR A 190 16.91 -14.19 3.99
CA THR A 190 16.97 -13.14 5.00
C THR A 190 17.90 -12.01 4.61
N ILE A 191 17.45 -10.78 4.83
CA ILE A 191 18.31 -9.60 4.79
C ILE A 191 18.44 -9.05 6.20
N VAL A 192 19.68 -8.76 6.60
CA VAL A 192 19.99 -8.12 7.88
C VAL A 192 20.48 -6.70 7.61
N PHE A 193 19.85 -5.71 8.26
CA PHE A 193 20.27 -4.31 8.21
C PHE A 193 21.10 -3.99 9.45
N ALA A 194 22.41 -3.88 9.27
CA ALA A 194 23.35 -3.62 10.36
C ALA A 194 23.64 -2.11 10.52
N ALA A 195 24.05 -1.74 11.73
CA ALA A 195 24.38 -0.35 12.09
C ALA A 195 25.55 0.25 11.27
N ASN A 196 26.66 -0.47 11.15
CA ASN A 196 27.84 -0.03 10.41
C ASN A 196 28.56 -1.20 9.71
N VAL A 197 29.67 -0.90 9.02
CA VAL A 197 30.45 -1.90 8.27
C VAL A 197 31.05 -2.96 9.19
N HIS A 198 31.60 -2.58 10.34
CA HIS A 198 32.19 -3.53 11.29
C HIS A 198 31.15 -4.53 11.80
N HIS A 199 30.00 -4.02 12.25
CA HIS A 199 28.86 -4.80 12.70
C HIS A 199 28.32 -5.75 11.61
N THR A 200 28.32 -5.29 10.35
CA THR A 200 27.89 -6.11 9.19
C THR A 200 28.70 -7.40 9.08
N TYR A 201 30.02 -7.28 9.13
CA TYR A 201 30.89 -8.45 9.00
C TYR A 201 30.91 -9.28 10.29
N ALA A 202 30.77 -8.67 11.46
CA ALA A 202 30.68 -9.39 12.73
C ALA A 202 29.43 -10.29 12.80
N ILE A 203 28.25 -9.80 12.40
CA ILE A 203 27.03 -10.63 12.29
C ILE A 203 27.24 -11.77 11.29
N ALA A 204 27.78 -11.47 10.10
CA ALA A 204 27.98 -12.48 9.07
C ALA A 204 28.96 -13.58 9.54
N GLU A 205 30.04 -13.21 10.24
CA GLU A 205 30.96 -14.15 10.86
C GLU A 205 30.27 -15.01 11.91
N ARG A 206 29.50 -14.41 12.83
CA ARG A 206 28.77 -15.16 13.88
C ARG A 206 27.74 -16.14 13.31
N PHE A 207 27.03 -15.79 12.23
CA PHE A 207 26.17 -16.76 11.53
C PHE A 207 26.97 -17.96 11.01
N ASN A 208 28.12 -17.72 10.38
CA ASN A 208 28.97 -18.79 9.85
C ASN A 208 29.56 -19.66 10.97
N GLU A 209 29.91 -19.08 12.12
CA GLU A 209 30.34 -19.82 13.33
C GLU A 209 29.24 -20.75 13.86
N ARG A 210 27.96 -20.34 13.74
CA ARG A 210 26.79 -21.17 14.06
C ARG A 210 26.39 -22.13 12.92
N GLY A 211 27.19 -22.23 11.85
CA GLY A 211 26.96 -23.15 10.73
C GLY A 211 25.93 -22.67 9.69
N ILE A 212 25.54 -21.40 9.74
CA ILE A 212 24.54 -20.81 8.85
C ILE A 212 25.25 -19.92 7.84
N ALA A 213 25.12 -20.24 6.54
CA ALA A 213 25.81 -19.52 5.49
C ALA A 213 25.30 -18.06 5.36
N ALA A 214 26.16 -17.11 5.72
CA ALA A 214 25.88 -15.68 5.65
C ALA A 214 27.03 -14.90 5.00
N LYS A 215 26.72 -13.82 4.30
CA LYS A 215 27.72 -12.92 3.72
C LYS A 215 27.40 -11.45 4.01
N GLY A 216 28.45 -10.67 4.26
CA GLY A 216 28.37 -9.22 4.44
C GLY A 216 28.53 -8.46 3.12
N ILE A 217 27.85 -7.32 3.00
CA ILE A 217 27.97 -6.38 1.87
C ILE A 217 27.98 -4.93 2.37
N ASP A 218 28.95 -4.15 1.90
CA ASP A 218 29.06 -2.72 2.20
C ASP A 218 29.41 -1.90 0.94
N GLY A 219 29.39 -0.57 1.08
CA GLY A 219 29.57 0.37 -0.03
C GLY A 219 30.98 0.42 -0.63
N SER A 220 31.98 -0.13 0.05
CA SER A 220 33.37 -0.20 -0.43
C SER A 220 33.62 -1.33 -1.42
N LEU A 221 32.72 -2.32 -1.53
CA LEU A 221 32.87 -3.41 -2.48
C LEU A 221 32.88 -2.90 -3.93
N PRO A 222 33.85 -3.34 -4.76
CA PRO A 222 33.83 -3.08 -6.19
C PRO A 222 32.53 -3.54 -6.84
N GLY A 223 32.05 -2.80 -7.85
CA GLY A 223 30.75 -3.07 -8.48
C GLY A 223 30.61 -4.49 -9.06
N ALA A 224 31.69 -5.06 -9.60
CA ALA A 224 31.69 -6.43 -10.14
C ALA A 224 31.53 -7.49 -9.03
N ASP A 225 32.26 -7.34 -7.93
CA ASP A 225 32.18 -8.26 -6.79
C ASP A 225 30.81 -8.16 -6.11
N ARG A 226 30.29 -6.94 -6.00
CA ARG A 226 28.93 -6.67 -5.51
C ARG A 226 27.89 -7.39 -6.36
N GLU A 227 27.96 -7.25 -7.68
CA GLU A 227 27.01 -7.90 -8.59
C GLU A 227 27.06 -9.43 -8.48
N LEU A 228 28.27 -10.01 -8.38
CA LEU A 228 28.45 -11.45 -8.22
C LEU A 228 27.87 -11.94 -6.89
N LEU A 229 28.08 -11.21 -5.80
CA LEU A 229 27.54 -11.53 -4.49
C LEU A 229 26.00 -11.53 -4.49
N LEU A 230 25.39 -10.50 -5.09
CA LEU A 230 23.94 -10.38 -5.21
C LEU A 230 23.34 -11.48 -6.10
N LYS A 231 24.03 -11.87 -7.19
CA LYS A 231 23.61 -13.02 -8.02
C LYS A 231 23.67 -14.34 -7.25
N SER A 232 24.70 -14.54 -6.44
CA SER A 232 24.85 -15.74 -5.61
C SER A 232 23.75 -15.81 -4.54
N PHE A 233 23.39 -14.67 -3.96
CA PHE A 233 22.24 -14.56 -3.05
C PHE A 233 20.92 -14.87 -3.77
N ALA A 234 20.73 -14.33 -4.98
CA ALA A 234 19.55 -14.61 -5.79
C ALA A 234 19.40 -16.09 -6.16
N ALA A 235 20.52 -16.77 -6.43
CA ALA A 235 20.58 -18.20 -6.73
C ALA A 235 20.39 -19.11 -5.51
N ASN A 236 20.26 -18.55 -4.30
CA ASN A 236 20.19 -19.27 -3.02
C ASN A 236 21.47 -20.09 -2.70
N ASP A 237 22.65 -19.61 -3.14
CA ASP A 237 23.93 -20.19 -2.72
C ASP A 237 24.18 -19.99 -1.21
N PHE A 238 23.53 -18.99 -0.63
CA PHE A 238 23.45 -18.72 0.80
C PHE A 238 22.16 -17.94 1.10
N ASN A 239 21.64 -18.08 2.31
CA ASN A 239 20.31 -17.58 2.65
C ASN A 239 20.31 -16.25 3.41
N ILE A 240 21.48 -15.77 3.89
CA ILE A 240 21.55 -14.56 4.72
C ILE A 240 22.52 -13.54 4.12
N LEU A 241 21.98 -12.36 3.81
CA LEU A 241 22.77 -11.21 3.34
C LEU A 241 22.71 -10.08 4.37
N VAL A 242 23.85 -9.79 5.00
CA VAL A 242 24.00 -8.72 5.99
C VAL A 242 24.52 -7.48 5.29
N ASN A 243 23.85 -6.32 5.45
CA ASN A 243 24.22 -5.09 4.77
C ASN A 243 24.30 -3.86 5.67
N CYS A 244 25.16 -2.91 5.30
CA CYS A 244 25.22 -1.57 5.87
C CYS A 244 24.87 -0.51 4.82
N MET A 245 23.61 -0.04 4.80
CA MET A 245 23.12 1.07 3.96
C MET A 245 23.25 0.86 2.44
N VAL A 246 23.55 -0.37 1.98
CA VAL A 246 23.69 -0.67 0.54
C VAL A 246 22.36 -1.07 -0.07
N LEU A 247 21.58 -1.89 0.65
CA LEU A 247 20.36 -2.50 0.13
C LEU A 247 19.10 -1.72 0.49
N THR A 248 19.26 -0.55 1.11
CA THR A 248 18.15 0.36 1.42
C THR A 248 17.47 0.85 0.15
N GLU A 249 18.16 0.89 -0.98
CA GLU A 249 17.68 1.40 -2.28
C GLU A 249 18.29 0.62 -3.46
N GLY A 250 17.53 0.45 -4.54
CA GLY A 250 18.02 -0.17 -5.79
C GLY A 250 18.19 -1.69 -5.77
N PHE A 251 18.02 -2.35 -4.61
CA PHE A 251 18.03 -3.80 -4.50
C PHE A 251 16.64 -4.40 -4.81
N ASP A 252 16.60 -5.39 -5.70
CA ASP A 252 15.37 -6.08 -6.11
C ASP A 252 15.48 -7.59 -6.04
N GLU A 253 15.08 -8.14 -4.90
CA GLU A 253 14.94 -9.58 -4.66
C GLU A 253 13.59 -9.85 -3.97
N PRO A 254 12.51 -10.06 -4.73
CA PRO A 254 11.19 -10.34 -4.16
C PRO A 254 11.13 -11.64 -3.36
N SER A 255 12.07 -12.59 -3.55
CA SER A 255 12.04 -13.88 -2.86
C SER A 255 12.44 -13.80 -1.38
N VAL A 256 12.92 -12.65 -0.89
CA VAL A 256 13.24 -12.42 0.53
C VAL A 256 11.96 -12.51 1.37
N SER A 257 11.99 -13.32 2.43
CA SER A 257 10.85 -13.59 3.31
C SER A 257 11.14 -13.35 4.79
N CYS A 258 12.34 -12.87 5.12
CA CYS A 258 12.68 -12.36 6.44
C CYS A 258 13.57 -11.11 6.36
N VAL A 259 13.29 -10.13 7.22
CA VAL A 259 14.09 -8.92 7.41
C VAL A 259 14.46 -8.82 8.87
N ILE A 260 15.75 -8.72 9.17
CA ILE A 260 16.25 -8.48 10.52
C ILE A 260 16.71 -7.02 10.59
N MET A 261 16.03 -6.23 11.42
CA MET A 261 16.43 -4.88 11.75
C MET A 261 17.44 -4.90 12.90
N ALA A 262 18.70 -5.21 12.59
CA ALA A 262 19.83 -5.16 13.53
C ALA A 262 20.44 -3.74 13.62
N ARG A 263 19.58 -2.73 13.46
CA ARG A 263 19.91 -1.30 13.53
C ARG A 263 18.68 -0.56 14.05
N PRO A 264 18.58 -0.32 15.36
CA PRO A 264 17.60 0.61 15.90
C PRO A 264 17.68 1.96 15.17
N THR A 265 16.55 2.49 14.74
CA THR A 265 16.49 3.77 14.02
C THR A 265 15.34 4.63 14.53
N LYS A 266 15.52 5.95 14.50
CA LYS A 266 14.46 6.95 14.73
C LYS A 266 13.82 7.41 13.42
N SER A 267 14.36 7.00 12.27
CA SER A 267 13.88 7.42 10.95
C SER A 267 12.80 6.47 10.43
N GLU A 268 11.57 6.99 10.31
CA GLU A 268 10.46 6.25 9.71
C GLU A 268 10.77 5.89 8.25
N SER A 269 11.44 6.80 7.54
CA SER A 269 11.77 6.61 6.12
C SER A 269 12.70 5.42 5.94
N LEU A 270 13.79 5.37 6.71
CA LEU A 270 14.74 4.27 6.66
C LEU A 270 14.06 2.94 7.06
N TYR A 271 13.23 2.97 8.10
CA TYR A 271 12.50 1.79 8.57
C TYR A 271 11.58 1.20 7.48
N VAL A 272 10.79 2.06 6.83
CA VAL A 272 9.90 1.70 5.70
C VAL A 272 10.70 1.17 4.51
N GLN A 273 11.83 1.80 4.16
CA GLN A 273 12.69 1.35 3.07
C GLN A 273 13.25 -0.06 3.34
N CYS A 274 13.72 -0.33 4.55
CA CYS A 274 14.24 -1.64 4.94
C CYS A 274 13.19 -2.73 4.86
N ILE A 275 12.04 -2.53 5.51
CA ILE A 275 10.94 -3.52 5.52
C ILE A 275 10.35 -3.68 4.11
N GLY A 276 10.29 -2.59 3.35
CA GLY A 276 9.89 -2.56 1.94
C GLY A 276 10.63 -3.55 1.03
N ARG A 277 11.83 -4.00 1.43
CA ARG A 277 12.59 -5.02 0.68
C ARG A 277 12.06 -6.44 0.91
N GLY A 278 11.49 -6.73 2.07
CA GLY A 278 10.95 -8.05 2.38
C GLY A 278 9.49 -8.26 1.96
N ILE A 279 8.71 -7.18 1.79
CA ILE A 279 7.24 -7.28 1.67
C ILE A 279 6.71 -7.31 0.23
N ARG A 280 7.60 -7.37 -0.76
CA ARG A 280 7.22 -7.51 -2.19
C ARG A 280 6.54 -8.86 -2.44
N LEU A 281 5.64 -8.98 -3.40
CA LEU A 281 5.02 -10.27 -3.72
C LEU A 281 6.03 -11.23 -4.38
N HIS A 282 5.93 -12.52 -4.05
CA HIS A 282 6.66 -13.59 -4.72
C HIS A 282 5.81 -14.88 -4.66
N PRO A 283 5.72 -15.71 -5.71
CA PRO A 283 4.83 -16.88 -5.75
C PRO A 283 5.00 -17.84 -4.57
N ASP A 284 6.25 -18.08 -4.16
CA ASP A 284 6.56 -19.01 -3.06
C ASP A 284 6.56 -18.34 -1.68
N LYS A 285 6.14 -17.08 -1.58
CA LYS A 285 6.18 -16.30 -0.34
C LYS A 285 4.77 -16.01 0.17
N VAL A 286 4.49 -16.53 1.37
CA VAL A 286 3.22 -16.32 2.08
C VAL A 286 3.24 -15.02 2.88
N ASP A 287 4.34 -14.77 3.60
CA ASP A 287 4.53 -13.60 4.45
C ASP A 287 6.00 -13.16 4.49
N CYS A 288 6.22 -11.98 5.06
CA CYS A 288 7.54 -11.48 5.46
C CYS A 288 7.63 -11.41 6.98
N LEU A 289 8.59 -12.12 7.55
CA LEU A 289 8.93 -12.03 8.97
C LEU A 289 9.87 -10.84 9.22
N VAL A 290 9.55 -9.96 10.15
CA VAL A 290 10.41 -8.86 10.60
C VAL A 290 10.87 -9.13 12.02
N LEU A 291 12.18 -9.30 12.21
CA LEU A 291 12.82 -9.38 13.52
C LEU A 291 13.40 -8.02 13.86
N ASP A 292 12.78 -7.31 14.81
CA ASP A 292 13.15 -5.97 15.22
C ASP A 292 14.01 -6.03 16.49
N ILE A 293 15.32 -5.85 16.33
CA ILE A 293 16.28 -5.92 17.44
C ILE A 293 16.31 -4.55 18.12
N VAL A 294 15.87 -4.51 19.36
CA VAL A 294 15.79 -3.28 20.14
C VAL A 294 16.57 -3.40 21.45
N GLY A 295 17.12 -2.27 21.89
CA GLY A 295 17.67 -2.16 23.24
C GLY A 295 16.62 -1.70 24.26
N VAL A 296 17.01 -1.70 25.52
CA VAL A 296 16.27 -1.03 26.58
C VAL A 296 16.37 0.48 26.33
N THR A 297 15.21 1.13 26.15
CA THR A 297 15.16 2.58 26.02
C THR A 297 13.91 3.13 26.68
N GLU A 298 14.05 4.27 27.35
CA GLU A 298 12.92 5.05 27.88
C GLU A 298 12.33 5.97 26.79
N ASN A 299 12.99 6.09 25.63
CA ASN A 299 12.62 7.02 24.58
C ASN A 299 11.61 6.40 23.61
N HIS A 300 10.38 6.93 23.62
CA HIS A 300 9.36 6.68 22.58
C HIS A 300 9.73 7.23 21.18
N SER A 301 11.00 7.54 20.89
CA SER A 301 11.45 8.04 19.58
C SER A 301 11.90 6.95 18.61
N LEU A 302 12.19 5.73 19.08
CA LEU A 302 12.54 4.61 18.19
C LEU A 302 11.37 4.26 17.27
N MET A 303 11.64 4.08 15.99
CA MET A 303 10.68 3.53 15.04
C MET A 303 10.58 2.03 15.23
N THR A 304 9.34 1.56 15.31
CA THR A 304 8.99 0.16 15.44
C THR A 304 7.80 -0.13 14.54
N LEU A 305 7.58 -1.39 14.21
CA LEU A 305 6.43 -1.81 13.41
C LEU A 305 5.10 -1.37 14.05
N SER A 306 4.99 -1.47 15.38
CA SER A 306 3.81 -0.96 16.11
C SER A 306 3.55 0.52 15.81
N LYS A 307 4.57 1.39 15.81
CA LYS A 307 4.41 2.84 15.51
C LYS A 307 4.07 3.12 14.05
N LEU A 308 4.64 2.34 13.13
CA LEU A 308 4.32 2.43 11.71
C LEU A 308 2.83 2.16 11.45
N PHE A 309 2.21 1.27 12.25
CA PHE A 309 0.81 0.89 12.09
C PHE A 309 -0.17 1.59 13.05
N SER A 310 0.29 2.19 14.15
CA SER A 310 -0.55 2.87 15.15
C SER A 310 -0.81 4.36 14.89
N SER A 311 -0.12 4.97 13.91
CA SER A 311 -0.29 6.39 13.52
C SER A 311 -1.58 6.67 12.72
N ASN A 312 -2.67 5.96 13.04
CA ASN A 312 -3.97 6.00 12.35
C ASN A 312 -5.17 6.32 13.26
N GLU A 313 -4.98 6.79 14.49
CA GLU A 313 -6.07 7.41 15.24
C GLU A 313 -5.93 8.95 15.20
N PRO A 314 -6.97 9.70 14.76
CA PRO A 314 -7.06 11.10 15.17
C PRO A 314 -7.04 11.15 16.70
N GLU A 315 -6.43 12.18 17.29
CA GLU A 315 -6.56 12.48 18.73
C GLU A 315 -8.04 12.38 19.13
N VAL A 316 -8.40 11.26 19.76
CA VAL A 316 -9.65 11.12 20.49
C VAL A 316 -9.29 11.54 21.90
N ASP A 317 -9.91 12.63 22.35
CA ASP A 317 -9.82 13.11 23.73
C ASP A 317 -9.93 11.93 24.72
N GLU A 318 -8.94 11.86 25.60
CA GLU A 318 -8.91 11.19 26.91
C GLU A 318 -9.81 9.95 27.08
N LEU A 319 -9.25 8.77 26.75
CA LEU A 319 -9.59 7.53 27.43
C LEU A 319 -8.29 6.85 27.88
N ASP A 320 -8.13 6.70 29.19
CA ASP A 320 -7.02 6.03 29.88
C ASP A 320 -6.88 4.55 29.45
N GLY A 321 -6.21 4.32 28.31
CA GLY A 321 -5.83 3.00 27.84
C GLY A 321 -4.47 3.05 27.19
N GLU A 322 -3.56 2.17 27.61
CA GLU A 322 -2.25 2.05 26.98
C GLU A 322 -2.39 1.70 25.48
N PRO A 323 -1.53 2.25 24.59
CA PRO A 323 -1.56 1.93 23.18
C PRO A 323 -1.42 0.41 22.94
N LEU A 324 -2.32 -0.17 22.15
CA LEU A 324 -2.31 -1.61 21.84
C LEU A 324 -1.14 -1.95 20.91
N GLU A 325 -0.09 -2.57 21.45
CA GLU A 325 1.09 -3.02 20.70
C GLU A 325 0.85 -4.37 20.00
N LEU A 326 1.52 -4.60 18.85
CA LEU A 326 1.55 -5.91 18.16
C LEU A 326 2.15 -6.98 19.10
N ARG A 327 1.44 -8.10 19.26
CA ARG A 327 1.95 -9.21 20.07
C ARG A 327 2.96 -10.02 19.26
N ASP A 328 3.83 -10.68 20.01
CA ASP A 328 4.76 -11.65 19.48
C ASP A 328 4.07 -12.73 18.62
N ASN A 329 4.53 -12.91 17.38
CA ASN A 329 3.99 -13.82 16.33
C ASN A 329 2.64 -13.43 15.74
N GLU A 330 2.06 -12.31 16.14
CA GLU A 330 0.82 -11.81 15.59
C GLU A 330 1.07 -11.14 14.23
N SER A 331 0.33 -11.53 13.20
CA SER A 331 0.33 -10.81 11.92
C SER A 331 -0.38 -9.46 12.04
N VAL A 332 -0.15 -8.56 11.08
CA VAL A 332 -0.89 -7.29 11.01
C VAL A 332 -2.40 -7.54 10.88
N MET A 333 -2.79 -8.61 10.19
CA MET A 333 -4.20 -9.04 10.11
C MET A 333 -4.74 -9.53 11.45
N GLU A 334 -3.98 -10.32 12.19
CA GLU A 334 -4.36 -10.82 13.53
C GLU A 334 -4.43 -9.68 14.57
N LEU A 335 -3.53 -8.69 14.51
CA LEU A 335 -3.63 -7.45 15.31
C LEU A 335 -4.95 -6.74 15.04
N GLN A 336 -5.35 -6.61 13.77
CA GLN A 336 -6.63 -6.00 13.43
C GLN A 336 -7.79 -6.81 14.02
N GLU A 337 -7.74 -8.13 13.99
CA GLU A 337 -8.75 -8.99 14.64
C GLU A 337 -8.76 -8.83 16.16
N ARG A 338 -7.60 -8.69 16.81
CA ARG A 338 -7.50 -8.45 18.25
C ARG A 338 -7.97 -7.06 18.64
N VAL A 339 -7.64 -6.01 17.88
CA VAL A 339 -8.19 -4.66 18.04
C VAL A 339 -9.71 -4.70 17.89
N HIS A 340 -10.23 -5.47 16.92
CA HIS A 340 -11.68 -5.72 16.80
C HIS A 340 -12.24 -6.53 17.98
N SER A 341 -11.44 -7.40 18.61
CA SER A 341 -11.84 -8.25 19.73
C SER A 341 -11.80 -7.54 21.09
N SER A 342 -10.83 -6.67 21.36
CA SER A 342 -10.86 -5.78 22.54
C SER A 342 -11.97 -4.74 22.43
N LYS A 343 -12.34 -4.35 21.20
CA LYS A 343 -13.56 -3.58 20.94
C LYS A 343 -14.85 -4.39 21.20
N LYS A 344 -14.82 -5.73 21.27
CA LYS A 344 -16.03 -6.57 21.52
C LYS A 344 -16.61 -6.43 22.93
N GLU A 345 -15.83 -6.12 23.96
CA GLU A 345 -16.41 -5.88 25.30
C GLU A 345 -17.15 -4.54 25.36
N TYR A 346 -16.74 -3.56 24.56
CA TYR A 346 -17.43 -2.27 24.43
C TYR A 346 -18.55 -2.27 23.37
N GLN A 347 -18.59 -3.28 22.50
CA GLN A 347 -19.57 -3.43 21.41
C GLN A 347 -20.49 -4.65 21.56
N GLN A 348 -20.86 -5.02 22.79
CA GLN A 348 -22.08 -5.82 22.99
C GLN A 348 -23.35 -5.06 22.57
N HIS A 349 -23.24 -3.75 22.31
CA HIS A 349 -24.18 -3.00 21.50
C HIS A 349 -23.47 -2.44 20.26
N MET A 350 -23.74 -3.09 19.12
CA MET A 350 -23.73 -2.54 17.74
C MET A 350 -22.74 -3.20 16.75
N PHE A 351 -23.22 -4.32 16.18
CA PHE A 351 -22.98 -4.90 14.85
C PHE A 351 -21.56 -5.06 14.25
N GLU A 352 -21.21 -6.35 14.11
CA GLU A 352 -20.48 -7.04 13.00
C GLU A 352 -19.41 -6.30 12.18
N VAL A 353 -18.24 -6.92 12.19
CA VAL A 353 -16.98 -6.59 11.52
C VAL A 353 -17.10 -6.67 9.97
N ASN A 354 -16.92 -5.49 9.34
CA ASN A 354 -15.85 -5.11 8.38
C ASN A 354 -16.03 -5.25 6.83
N LEU A 355 -15.28 -4.37 6.14
CA LEU A 355 -14.92 -4.23 4.71
C LEU A 355 -15.64 -3.22 3.77
N PHE A 356 -16.39 -2.21 4.24
CA PHE A 356 -16.96 -1.16 3.33
C PHE A 356 -16.95 0.29 3.85
N THR A 357 -16.31 0.55 4.99
CA THR A 357 -16.43 1.84 5.70
C THR A 357 -15.08 2.41 6.09
N LYS A 358 -14.40 3.02 5.12
CA LYS A 358 -13.64 4.28 5.31
C LYS A 358 -13.31 5.00 3.99
N GLN A 359 -13.26 4.29 2.85
CA GLN A 359 -12.87 4.89 1.55
C GLN A 359 -14.00 5.02 0.51
N SER A 360 -15.09 4.24 0.58
CA SER A 360 -16.22 4.40 -0.35
C SER A 360 -17.08 5.61 0.01
N ILE A 361 -17.40 6.46 -0.97
CA ILE A 361 -18.39 7.55 -0.82
C ILE A 361 -19.83 7.02 -0.76
N TYR A 362 -20.04 5.73 -1.07
CA TYR A 362 -21.33 5.05 -1.14
C TYR A 362 -21.52 4.08 0.03
N ARG A 363 -22.75 3.96 0.54
CA ARG A 363 -23.05 3.08 1.68
C ARG A 363 -23.54 1.72 1.19
N TRP A 364 -22.63 0.76 1.09
CA TRP A 364 -22.96 -0.64 0.86
C TRP A 364 -23.58 -1.27 2.11
N ILE A 365 -24.61 -2.07 1.91
CA ILE A 365 -25.29 -2.85 2.94
C ILE A 365 -24.89 -4.31 2.74
N LYS A 366 -24.28 -4.90 3.77
CA LYS A 366 -24.02 -6.35 3.82
C LYS A 366 -25.34 -7.06 4.10
N ILE A 367 -25.73 -7.98 3.22
CA ILE A 367 -26.98 -8.73 3.35
C ILE A 367 -26.72 -10.10 3.96
N THR A 368 -25.69 -10.78 3.45
CA THR A 368 -25.15 -12.06 3.92
C THR A 368 -23.63 -12.01 3.79
N ASP A 369 -22.92 -13.05 4.25
CA ASP A 369 -21.48 -13.18 4.03
C ASP A 369 -21.08 -13.33 2.56
N ARG A 370 -22.06 -13.57 1.68
CA ARG A 370 -21.84 -13.82 0.24
C ARG A 370 -22.44 -12.72 -0.66
N ALA A 371 -23.02 -11.66 -0.09
CA ALA A 371 -23.71 -10.65 -0.87
C ALA A 371 -23.73 -9.26 -0.23
N TYR A 372 -23.39 -8.26 -1.04
CA TYR A 372 -23.52 -6.84 -0.71
C TYR A 372 -24.46 -6.14 -1.68
N TYR A 373 -25.09 -5.07 -1.21
CA TYR A 373 -26.11 -4.33 -1.94
C TYR A 373 -26.03 -2.84 -1.73
N ILE A 374 -26.44 -2.10 -2.76
CA ILE A 374 -26.71 -0.67 -2.66
C ILE A 374 -27.94 -0.30 -3.49
N SER A 375 -28.89 0.36 -2.83
CA SER A 375 -30.09 0.90 -3.46
C SER A 375 -29.74 2.15 -4.26
N MET A 376 -30.25 2.22 -5.49
CA MET A 376 -30.15 3.42 -6.32
C MET A 376 -31.39 4.32 -6.27
N GLY A 377 -32.41 3.94 -5.49
CA GLY A 377 -33.75 4.52 -5.59
C GLY A 377 -34.52 3.99 -6.81
N ASP A 378 -35.83 4.29 -6.87
CA ASP A 378 -36.72 3.91 -7.99
C ASP A 378 -36.70 2.41 -8.36
N LYS A 379 -36.49 1.52 -7.39
CA LYS A 379 -36.38 0.05 -7.57
C LYS A 379 -35.16 -0.40 -8.40
N ARG A 380 -34.13 0.44 -8.51
CA ARG A 380 -32.83 0.07 -9.08
C ARG A 380 -31.82 -0.23 -7.99
N ALA A 381 -30.87 -1.11 -8.25
CA ALA A 381 -29.84 -1.47 -7.29
C ALA A 381 -28.60 -2.06 -7.93
N CYS A 382 -27.47 -1.97 -7.22
CA CYS A 382 -26.27 -2.75 -7.53
C CYS A 382 -26.03 -3.82 -6.47
N TYR A 383 -25.47 -4.94 -6.90
CA TYR A 383 -25.15 -6.09 -6.07
C TYR A 383 -23.70 -6.52 -6.30
N ILE A 384 -23.04 -7.00 -5.24
CA ILE A 384 -21.78 -7.71 -5.33
C ILE A 384 -22.02 -9.10 -4.75
N LEU A 385 -21.94 -10.13 -5.59
CA LEU A 385 -22.28 -11.51 -5.22
C LEU A 385 -21.06 -12.42 -5.34
N LEU A 386 -20.80 -13.23 -4.33
CA LEU A 386 -19.71 -14.21 -4.34
C LEU A 386 -20.01 -15.30 -5.37
N ASP A 387 -19.08 -15.53 -6.30
CA ASP A 387 -19.14 -16.60 -7.31
C ASP A 387 -18.61 -17.91 -6.74
N ASP A 388 -17.41 -17.88 -6.17
CA ASP A 388 -16.71 -19.06 -5.69
C ASP A 388 -15.91 -18.76 -4.41
N GLU A 389 -16.12 -19.58 -3.39
CA GLU A 389 -15.54 -19.34 -2.05
C GLU A 389 -14.04 -19.62 -1.98
N PHE A 390 -13.52 -20.45 -2.88
CA PHE A 390 -12.13 -20.86 -2.90
C PHE A 390 -11.24 -19.81 -3.59
N THR A 391 -11.68 -19.33 -4.74
CA THR A 391 -11.04 -18.27 -5.52
C THR A 391 -11.39 -16.86 -5.04
N ARG A 392 -12.40 -16.73 -4.16
CA ARG A 392 -12.92 -15.44 -3.66
C ARG A 392 -13.21 -14.45 -4.79
N SER A 393 -13.81 -14.94 -5.86
CA SER A 393 -14.22 -14.15 -7.02
C SER A 393 -15.68 -13.72 -6.90
N TRP A 394 -16.02 -12.54 -7.43
CA TRP A 394 -17.28 -11.84 -7.20
C TRP A 394 -17.84 -11.23 -8.49
N TRP A 395 -19.15 -11.30 -8.64
CA TRP A 395 -19.90 -10.62 -9.70
C TRP A 395 -20.34 -9.23 -9.26
N ALA A 396 -20.05 -8.23 -10.08
CA ALA A 396 -20.66 -6.91 -9.97
C ALA A 396 -21.90 -6.83 -10.89
N LEU A 397 -23.07 -6.60 -10.30
CA LEU A 397 -24.36 -6.67 -11.00
C LEU A 397 -25.17 -5.40 -10.81
N PHE A 398 -25.98 -5.07 -11.81
CA PHE A 398 -26.97 -4.00 -11.77
C PHE A 398 -28.37 -4.54 -12.08
N GLU A 399 -29.35 -4.22 -11.23
CA GLU A 399 -30.76 -4.49 -11.45
C GLU A 399 -31.48 -3.19 -11.85
N ASN A 400 -32.18 -3.24 -13.00
CA ASN A 400 -32.99 -2.12 -13.49
C ASN A 400 -34.46 -2.21 -13.00
N THR A 401 -35.24 -1.17 -13.24
CA THR A 401 -36.64 -1.03 -12.78
C THR A 401 -37.57 -2.17 -13.22
N ASP A 402 -37.24 -2.83 -14.34
CA ASP A 402 -37.94 -3.98 -14.91
C ASP A 402 -37.46 -5.33 -14.34
N LYS A 403 -36.63 -5.32 -13.28
CA LYS A 403 -36.08 -6.51 -12.60
C LYS A 403 -35.19 -7.38 -13.49
N ARG A 404 -34.63 -6.79 -14.55
CA ARG A 404 -33.55 -7.40 -15.35
C ARG A 404 -32.19 -7.12 -14.71
N ILE A 405 -31.35 -8.15 -14.69
CA ILE A 405 -29.99 -8.11 -14.13
C ILE A 405 -28.98 -8.02 -15.27
N PHE A 406 -28.08 -7.06 -15.14
CA PHE A 406 -26.98 -6.81 -16.07
C PHE A 406 -25.65 -6.97 -15.34
N PRO A 407 -24.75 -7.85 -15.81
CA PRO A 407 -23.37 -7.87 -15.35
C PRO A 407 -22.66 -6.58 -15.73
N LEU A 408 -21.98 -5.96 -14.76
CA LEU A 408 -21.18 -4.75 -14.98
C LEU A 408 -19.76 -5.10 -15.49
N TYR A 409 -19.36 -6.36 -15.35
CA TYR A 409 -18.14 -6.92 -15.92
C TYR A 409 -18.44 -8.29 -16.56
N HIS A 410 -17.54 -8.76 -17.41
CA HIS A 410 -17.78 -9.94 -18.24
C HIS A 410 -17.46 -11.28 -17.56
N GLU A 411 -16.82 -11.24 -16.39
CA GLU A 411 -16.44 -12.40 -15.58
C GLU A 411 -16.40 -12.02 -14.08
N PRO A 412 -16.37 -12.99 -13.16
CA PRO A 412 -16.22 -12.70 -11.74
C PRO A 412 -14.77 -12.33 -11.43
N ILE A 413 -14.59 -11.36 -10.54
CA ILE A 413 -13.29 -10.75 -10.20
C ILE A 413 -13.19 -10.58 -8.69
N VAL A 414 -11.98 -10.35 -8.18
CA VAL A 414 -11.77 -10.08 -6.75
C VAL A 414 -12.63 -8.88 -6.26
N ILE A 415 -13.06 -8.93 -4.99
CA ILE A 415 -14.14 -8.08 -4.45
C ILE A 415 -13.89 -6.58 -4.60
N GLU A 416 -12.64 -6.16 -4.49
CA GLU A 416 -12.22 -4.76 -4.56
C GLU A 416 -12.47 -4.18 -5.96
N TYR A 417 -12.19 -4.97 -7.00
CA TYR A 417 -12.46 -4.58 -8.38
C TYR A 417 -13.95 -4.65 -8.71
N ALA A 418 -14.66 -5.66 -8.19
CA ALA A 418 -16.12 -5.74 -8.33
C ALA A 418 -16.80 -4.51 -7.71
N GLN A 419 -16.35 -4.09 -6.52
CA GLN A 419 -16.78 -2.86 -5.87
C GLN A 419 -16.45 -1.63 -6.71
N GLY A 420 -15.21 -1.50 -7.17
CA GLY A 420 -14.77 -0.35 -7.98
C GLY A 420 -15.59 -0.19 -9.27
N ILE A 421 -15.89 -1.29 -9.96
CA ILE A 421 -16.73 -1.29 -11.17
C ILE A 421 -18.15 -0.86 -10.84
N ALA A 422 -18.74 -1.41 -9.78
CA ALA A 422 -20.08 -1.02 -9.34
C ALA A 422 -20.13 0.46 -8.94
N GLU A 423 -19.15 0.96 -8.21
CA GLU A 423 -19.09 2.37 -7.80
C GLU A 423 -18.84 3.32 -8.97
N ASN A 424 -18.04 2.92 -9.97
CA ASN A 424 -17.87 3.71 -11.18
C ASN A 424 -19.20 3.81 -11.97
N PHE A 425 -19.95 2.70 -12.03
CA PHE A 425 -21.30 2.70 -12.58
C PHE A 425 -22.23 3.65 -11.79
N LEU A 426 -22.19 3.63 -10.45
CA LEU A 426 -22.97 4.54 -9.60
C LEU A 426 -22.58 6.02 -9.81
N LYS A 427 -21.28 6.33 -9.93
CA LYS A 427 -20.78 7.70 -10.19
C LYS A 427 -21.28 8.23 -11.52
N SER A 428 -21.31 7.38 -12.55
CA SER A 428 -21.76 7.76 -13.89
C SER A 428 -23.23 8.19 -13.96
N VAL A 429 -24.03 7.89 -12.93
CA VAL A 429 -25.46 8.19 -12.86
C VAL A 429 -25.74 9.52 -12.13
N GLU A 430 -24.72 10.16 -11.54
CA GLU A 430 -24.80 11.51 -10.93
C GLU A 430 -25.99 11.72 -9.97
N ASN A 431 -26.28 10.73 -9.10
CA ASN A 431 -27.30 10.89 -8.06
C ASN A 431 -26.67 11.28 -6.70
N PRO A 432 -26.62 12.58 -6.34
CA PRO A 432 -26.00 13.06 -5.10
C PRO A 432 -26.74 12.63 -3.83
N LEU A 433 -27.92 12.02 -3.93
CA LEU A 433 -28.68 11.52 -2.78
C LEU A 433 -28.10 10.24 -2.18
N MET A 434 -27.22 9.54 -2.89
CA MET A 434 -26.72 8.20 -2.52
C MET A 434 -25.39 8.21 -1.75
N THR A 435 -24.81 9.38 -1.52
CA THR A 435 -23.51 9.51 -0.85
C THR A 435 -23.67 9.46 0.67
N LYS A 436 -22.63 8.97 1.36
CA LYS A 436 -22.58 8.90 2.83
C LYS A 436 -22.81 10.26 3.50
N GLU A 437 -22.36 11.34 2.87
CA GLU A 437 -22.44 12.71 3.38
C GLU A 437 -23.63 13.52 2.87
N ALA A 438 -24.56 12.89 2.13
CA ALA A 438 -25.68 13.60 1.54
C ALA A 438 -26.46 14.40 2.61
N ARG A 439 -26.57 15.72 2.43
CA ARG A 439 -27.09 16.66 3.46
C ARG A 439 -28.45 16.25 4.02
N TRP A 440 -29.31 15.64 3.19
CA TRP A 440 -30.65 15.20 3.59
C TRP A 440 -30.64 14.15 4.69
N ARG A 441 -29.56 13.37 4.79
CA ARG A 441 -29.41 12.29 5.78
C ARG A 441 -29.37 12.81 7.21
N LYS A 442 -28.96 14.08 7.43
CA LYS A 442 -28.90 14.72 8.75
C LYS A 442 -30.23 15.39 9.16
N TYR A 443 -31.25 15.39 8.28
CA TYR A 443 -32.52 16.03 8.59
C TYR A 443 -33.38 15.17 9.53
N PRO A 444 -34.33 15.78 10.27
CA PRO A 444 -35.29 15.03 11.08
C PRO A 444 -36.18 14.10 10.24
N LEU A 445 -36.50 12.94 10.82
CA LEU A 445 -37.45 11.94 10.28
C LEU A 445 -38.70 12.56 9.62
N SER A 446 -38.98 12.17 8.38
CA SER A 446 -40.24 12.54 7.72
C SER A 446 -41.44 11.77 8.27
N GLN A 447 -42.65 12.32 8.16
CA GLN A 447 -43.88 11.66 8.62
C GLN A 447 -44.12 10.32 7.90
N GLY A 448 -43.86 10.25 6.59
CA GLY A 448 -43.94 8.99 5.84
C GLY A 448 -42.93 7.92 6.28
N GLN A 449 -41.71 8.31 6.69
CA GLN A 449 -40.74 7.36 7.25
C GLN A 449 -41.16 6.86 8.63
N LYS A 450 -41.70 7.72 9.49
CA LYS A 450 -42.24 7.33 10.81
C LYS A 450 -43.37 6.31 10.66
N GLU A 451 -44.28 6.53 9.70
CA GLU A 451 -45.36 5.60 9.39
C GLU A 451 -44.83 4.24 8.88
N GLN A 452 -43.80 4.23 8.03
CA GLN A 452 -43.18 3.00 7.57
C GLN A 452 -42.45 2.25 8.68
N LEU A 453 -41.63 2.93 9.49
CA LEU A 453 -40.92 2.31 10.62
C LEU A 453 -41.90 1.69 11.62
N THR A 454 -42.98 2.40 11.93
CA THR A 454 -44.06 1.88 12.81
C THR A 454 -44.75 0.67 12.19
N ARG A 455 -45.04 0.70 10.88
CA ARG A 455 -45.69 -0.40 10.16
C ARG A 455 -44.86 -1.68 10.15
N TYR A 456 -43.53 -1.57 10.13
CA TYR A 456 -42.61 -2.71 10.13
C TYR A 456 -42.03 -3.02 11.52
N GLU A 457 -42.61 -2.45 12.58
CA GLU A 457 -42.21 -2.69 13.98
C GLU A 457 -40.73 -2.41 14.26
N ILE A 458 -40.11 -1.48 13.51
CA ILE A 458 -38.74 -1.05 13.76
C ILE A 458 -38.78 0.00 14.87
N ALA A 459 -38.17 -0.30 16.01
CA ALA A 459 -38.05 0.66 17.11
C ALA A 459 -37.14 1.83 16.71
N TYR A 460 -37.62 3.06 16.88
CA TYR A 460 -36.87 4.29 16.59
C TYR A 460 -37.14 5.34 17.67
N ASP A 461 -36.18 6.25 17.86
CA ASP A 461 -36.29 7.38 18.80
C ASP A 461 -36.51 8.73 18.06
N HIS A 462 -36.94 9.76 18.77
CA HIS A 462 -37.12 11.12 18.27
C HIS A 462 -35.82 11.79 17.80
N SER A 463 -34.66 11.29 18.25
CA SER A 463 -33.33 11.71 17.79
C SER A 463 -32.95 11.19 16.41
N TRP A 464 -33.69 10.21 15.85
CA TRP A 464 -33.35 9.61 14.57
C TRP A 464 -33.51 10.56 13.40
N THR A 465 -32.51 10.52 12.52
CA THR A 465 -32.43 11.27 11.28
C THR A 465 -33.09 10.52 10.12
N LYS A 466 -33.39 11.24 9.03
CA LYS A 466 -33.89 10.62 7.78
C LYS A 466 -32.92 9.58 7.24
N GLY A 467 -31.61 9.76 7.44
CA GLY A 467 -30.57 8.83 7.02
C GLY A 467 -30.66 7.51 7.77
N GLU A 468 -30.72 7.55 9.10
CA GLU A 468 -30.83 6.35 9.95
C GLU A 468 -32.13 5.58 9.68
N ALA A 469 -33.23 6.32 9.47
CA ALA A 469 -34.51 5.73 9.09
C ALA A 469 -34.47 5.05 7.72
N ALA A 470 -33.79 5.66 6.74
CA ALA A 470 -33.60 5.06 5.43
C ALA A 470 -32.72 3.81 5.51
N ASP A 471 -31.66 3.82 6.31
CA ASP A 471 -30.79 2.65 6.49
C ASP A 471 -31.54 1.47 7.13
N ALA A 472 -32.36 1.73 8.14
CA ALA A 472 -33.14 0.69 8.81
C ALA A 472 -34.18 0.06 7.86
N LEU A 473 -34.85 0.89 7.04
CA LEU A 473 -35.78 0.42 6.02
C LEU A 473 -35.06 -0.32 4.88
N ASP A 474 -33.92 0.19 4.42
CA ASP A 474 -33.09 -0.45 3.38
C ASP A 474 -32.50 -1.78 3.86
N MET A 475 -32.19 -1.92 5.16
CA MET A 475 -31.77 -3.19 5.74
C MET A 475 -32.91 -4.24 5.71
N LEU A 476 -34.15 -3.81 5.91
CA LEU A 476 -35.33 -4.68 5.88
C LEU A 476 -35.74 -5.06 4.45
N PHE A 477 -35.83 -4.08 3.54
CA PHE A 477 -36.20 -4.32 2.14
C PHE A 477 -35.06 -4.94 1.32
N GLY A 478 -33.82 -4.49 1.54
CA GLY A 478 -32.62 -5.00 0.86
C GLY A 478 -32.39 -6.48 1.13
N LYS A 479 -32.68 -6.98 2.35
CA LYS A 479 -32.63 -8.42 2.65
C LYS A 479 -33.60 -9.24 1.82
N ARG A 480 -34.81 -8.72 1.59
CA ARG A 480 -35.87 -9.40 0.82
C ARG A 480 -35.60 -9.35 -0.68
N ASP A 481 -35.18 -8.19 -1.21
CA ASP A 481 -34.90 -8.03 -2.64
C ASP A 481 -33.63 -8.77 -3.06
N ALA A 482 -32.60 -8.80 -2.21
CA ALA A 482 -31.39 -9.55 -2.50
C ALA A 482 -31.56 -11.07 -2.45
N HIS A 483 -32.39 -11.61 -1.55
CA HIS A 483 -32.73 -13.04 -1.60
C HIS A 483 -33.36 -13.43 -2.95
N ASN A 484 -34.18 -12.55 -3.52
CA ASN A 484 -34.80 -12.78 -4.83
C ASN A 484 -33.78 -12.68 -5.98
N VAL A 485 -32.79 -11.80 -5.88
CA VAL A 485 -31.73 -11.67 -6.90
C VAL A 485 -30.77 -12.85 -6.83
N ILE A 486 -30.32 -13.23 -5.63
CA ILE A 486 -29.43 -14.38 -5.41
C ILE A 486 -30.08 -15.68 -5.91
N SER A 487 -31.38 -15.88 -5.69
CA SER A 487 -32.09 -17.07 -6.17
C SER A 487 -32.36 -17.08 -7.69
N ARG A 488 -32.32 -15.93 -8.36
CA ARG A 488 -32.56 -15.80 -9.82
C ARG A 488 -31.29 -15.70 -10.64
N PHE A 489 -30.15 -15.41 -10.01
CA PHE A 489 -28.88 -15.24 -10.68
C PHE A 489 -28.21 -16.60 -10.91
N ASP A 490 -27.96 -16.95 -12.17
CA ASP A 490 -27.27 -18.18 -12.57
C ASP A 490 -25.87 -17.84 -13.12
N PRO A 491 -24.80 -18.03 -12.33
CA PRO A 491 -23.45 -17.65 -12.72
C PRO A 491 -22.95 -18.35 -13.99
N GLU A 492 -23.32 -19.61 -14.23
CA GLU A 492 -22.88 -20.36 -15.41
C GLU A 492 -23.55 -19.84 -16.67
N PHE A 493 -24.86 -19.54 -16.60
CA PHE A 493 -25.58 -18.90 -17.69
C PHE A 493 -24.94 -17.57 -18.09
N TYR A 494 -24.63 -16.71 -17.11
CA TYR A 494 -24.01 -15.41 -17.39
C TYR A 494 -22.57 -15.52 -17.90
N ARG A 495 -21.77 -16.49 -17.41
CA ARG A 495 -20.42 -16.78 -17.94
C ARG A 495 -20.47 -17.21 -19.40
N ASN A 496 -21.42 -18.09 -19.75
CA ASN A 496 -21.63 -18.54 -21.12
C ASN A 496 -22.13 -17.41 -22.03
N MET A 497 -23.12 -16.63 -21.57
CA MET A 497 -23.66 -15.49 -22.31
C MET A 497 -22.58 -14.43 -22.56
N MET A 498 -21.81 -14.09 -21.53
CA MET A 498 -20.72 -13.12 -21.61
C MET A 498 -19.48 -13.67 -22.29
N SER A 499 -19.37 -14.95 -22.64
CA SER A 499 -18.27 -15.44 -23.48
C SER A 499 -18.33 -14.92 -24.92
N ASN A 500 -19.52 -14.51 -25.40
CA ASN A 500 -19.74 -14.04 -26.76
C ASN A 500 -19.46 -12.52 -26.88
N PRO A 501 -18.46 -12.08 -27.67
CA PRO A 501 -18.10 -10.67 -27.81
C PRO A 501 -19.23 -9.76 -28.30
N HIS A 502 -20.10 -10.25 -29.19
CA HIS A 502 -21.23 -9.48 -29.71
C HIS A 502 -22.32 -9.26 -28.65
N ILE A 503 -22.49 -10.21 -27.73
CA ILE A 503 -23.41 -10.05 -26.60
C ILE A 503 -22.82 -9.08 -25.57
N ARG A 504 -21.50 -9.12 -25.31
CA ARG A 504 -20.82 -8.13 -24.45
C ARG A 504 -21.08 -6.71 -24.95
N GLU A 505 -20.86 -6.46 -26.23
CA GLU A 505 -21.05 -5.15 -26.85
C GLU A 505 -22.51 -4.66 -26.72
N LYS A 506 -23.49 -5.57 -26.88
CA LYS A 506 -24.91 -5.27 -26.68
C LYS A 506 -25.24 -4.92 -25.23
N VAL A 507 -24.72 -5.68 -24.26
CA VAL A 507 -24.92 -5.41 -22.82
C VAL A 507 -24.30 -4.06 -22.45
N THR A 508 -23.07 -3.78 -22.87
CA THR A 508 -22.42 -2.48 -22.65
C THR A 508 -23.21 -1.34 -23.26
N THR A 509 -23.69 -1.48 -24.50
CA THR A 509 -24.52 -0.47 -25.17
C THR A 509 -25.82 -0.22 -24.42
N GLN A 510 -26.48 -1.27 -23.91
CA GLN A 510 -27.69 -1.14 -23.09
C GLN A 510 -27.41 -0.44 -21.76
N LEU A 511 -26.32 -0.78 -21.08
CA LEU A 511 -25.92 -0.10 -19.83
C LEU A 511 -25.67 1.40 -20.06
N ILE A 512 -25.01 1.78 -21.16
CA ILE A 512 -24.79 3.19 -21.53
C ILE A 512 -26.12 3.90 -21.80
N LEU A 513 -27.08 3.26 -22.48
CA LEU A 513 -28.41 3.83 -22.72
C LEU A 513 -29.19 4.01 -21.41
N ILE A 514 -29.12 3.03 -20.51
CA ILE A 514 -29.76 3.09 -19.19
C ILE A 514 -29.16 4.25 -18.39
N GLN A 515 -27.83 4.38 -18.33
CA GLN A 515 -27.16 5.50 -17.66
C GLN A 515 -27.64 6.86 -18.18
N LYS A 516 -27.72 7.03 -19.52
CA LYS A 516 -28.23 8.27 -20.13
C LYS A 516 -29.69 8.57 -19.78
N ASN A 517 -30.52 7.54 -19.63
CA ASN A 517 -31.92 7.69 -19.27
C ASN A 517 -32.13 7.97 -17.78
N ILE A 518 -31.21 7.56 -16.90
CA ILE A 518 -31.29 7.91 -15.47
C ILE A 518 -30.85 9.35 -15.22
N LYS A 519 -29.98 9.92 -16.07
CA LYS A 519 -29.56 11.34 -15.99
C LYS A 519 -30.64 12.35 -16.42
N ARG A 520 -31.71 11.91 -17.09
CA ARG A 520 -32.83 12.76 -17.54
C ARG A 520 -34.00 12.63 -16.58
#